data_AF-A0A9P7FYW5-F1
#
_entry.id   AF-A0A9P7FYW5-F1
#
_cell.length_a   1.000
_cell.length_b   1.000
_cell.length_c   1.000
_cell.angle_alpha   90.00
_cell.angle_beta   90.00
_cell.angle_gamma   90.00
#
_symmetry.space_group_name_H-M   'P 1'
#
loop_
_entity.id
_entity.type
_entity.pdbx_description
1 polymer ?
#
loop_
_entity_poly.entity_id
_entity_poly.type
_entity_poly.pdbx_seq_one_letter_code
_entity_poly.pdbx_strand_id
1 'polypeptide(L)'
;MTSSGLLRWQSQVGRDTIQQIVNLRVSEWTRGLRDWQLDVVSGILDGEDVLVSTATGDGKSAIFATPLLVLLEMKRAAGYYPRLPCREPPMGIVITPTKGLAANIVFGISRLGVRAIAYCSEVLTEARKTGRQIWREIAAGDWPLVCIDPEHLTAKDWEHITGADAWRANISDSLGRGHDRSHS
;
A
#
# COMPACT_ATOMS: atom_id res chain seq x y z
N MET A 1 22.23 -18.73 22.17
CA MET A 1 20.91 -19.24 21.72
C MET A 1 20.34 -18.24 20.73
N THR A 2 19.85 -18.76 19.61
CA THR A 2 19.50 -18.11 18.33
C THR A 2 19.06 -16.65 18.39
N SER A 3 19.76 -15.80 17.63
CA SER A 3 19.21 -14.53 17.15
C SER A 3 17.96 -14.86 16.34
N SER A 4 16.78 -14.64 16.92
CA SER A 4 15.51 -14.83 16.22
C SER A 4 15.40 -13.73 15.17
N GLY A 5 15.83 -14.02 13.94
CA GLY A 5 15.55 -13.14 12.81
C GLY A 5 14.05 -12.88 12.73
N LEU A 6 13.65 -11.66 12.39
CA LEU A 6 12.25 -11.38 12.07
C LEU A 6 11.76 -12.38 11.02
N LEU A 7 10.55 -12.90 11.18
CA LEU A 7 9.89 -13.67 10.14
C LEU A 7 9.78 -12.83 8.86
N ARG A 8 9.74 -13.49 7.70
CA ARG A 8 9.53 -12.82 6.40
C ARG A 8 8.16 -13.14 5.85
N TRP A 9 7.61 -12.23 5.07
CA TRP A 9 6.33 -12.43 4.39
C TRP A 9 6.39 -13.56 3.35
N GLN A 10 7.53 -13.75 2.70
CA GLN A 10 7.76 -14.87 1.79
C GLN A 10 7.92 -16.23 2.48
N SER A 11 8.08 -16.29 3.81
CA SER A 11 8.09 -17.56 4.54
C SER A 11 6.71 -18.23 4.52
N GLN A 12 6.64 -19.55 4.76
CA GLN A 12 5.36 -20.26 4.82
C GLN A 12 4.38 -19.59 5.82
N VAL A 13 4.87 -19.24 7.01
CA VAL A 13 4.07 -18.54 8.03
C VAL A 13 3.54 -17.18 7.53
N GLY A 14 4.38 -16.43 6.81
CA GLY A 14 3.98 -15.16 6.20
C GLY A 14 2.91 -15.33 5.12
N ARG A 15 3.10 -16.29 4.23
CA ARG A 15 2.16 -16.63 3.15
C ARG A 15 0.82 -17.11 3.68
N ASP A 16 0.83 -17.99 4.69
CA ASP A 16 -0.38 -18.47 5.36
C ASP A 16 -1.14 -17.31 6.02
N THR A 17 -0.40 -16.37 6.64
CA THR A 17 -0.98 -15.17 7.25
C THR A 17 -1.63 -14.26 6.21
N ILE A 18 -0.98 -14.03 5.05
CA ILE A 18 -1.55 -13.27 3.94
C ILE A 18 -2.88 -13.92 3.50
N GLN A 19 -2.86 -15.23 3.26
CA GLN A 19 -4.05 -15.94 2.78
C GLN A 19 -5.19 -15.93 3.81
N GLN A 20 -4.87 -16.10 5.09
CA GLN A 20 -5.83 -16.00 6.19
C GLN A 20 -6.51 -14.62 6.21
N ILE A 21 -5.72 -13.54 6.11
CA ILE A 21 -6.25 -12.17 6.11
C ILE A 21 -7.09 -11.92 4.85
N VAL A 22 -6.63 -12.35 3.68
CA VAL A 22 -7.36 -12.19 2.42
C VAL A 22 -8.72 -12.90 2.49
N ASN A 23 -8.75 -14.14 2.95
CA ASN A 23 -10.00 -14.90 3.11
C ASN A 23 -10.97 -14.24 4.10
N LEU A 24 -10.44 -13.59 5.15
CA LEU A 24 -11.24 -12.86 6.13
C LEU A 24 -11.79 -11.54 5.55
N ARG A 25 -10.96 -10.80 4.81
CA ARG A 25 -11.26 -9.43 4.37
C ARG A 25 -11.94 -9.34 3.02
N VAL A 26 -11.80 -10.37 2.19
CA VAL A 26 -12.30 -10.40 0.81
C VAL A 26 -13.08 -11.70 0.60
N SER A 27 -14.25 -11.80 1.22
CA SER A 27 -15.10 -13.00 1.18
C SER A 27 -15.54 -13.40 -0.24
N GLU A 28 -15.53 -12.46 -1.18
CA GLU A 28 -15.79 -12.71 -2.61
C GLU A 28 -14.68 -13.59 -3.25
N TRP A 29 -13.48 -13.63 -2.68
CA TRP A 29 -12.37 -14.46 -3.18
C TRP A 29 -12.36 -15.80 -2.44
N THR A 30 -13.18 -16.74 -2.90
CA THR A 30 -13.40 -18.05 -2.24
C THR A 30 -12.16 -18.91 -2.08
N ARG A 31 -11.13 -18.68 -2.90
CA ARG A 31 -9.82 -19.35 -2.80
C ARG A 31 -8.69 -18.38 -2.41
N GLY A 32 -9.04 -17.16 -2.02
CA GLY A 32 -8.14 -16.02 -1.81
C GLY A 32 -7.22 -15.75 -3.02
N LEU A 33 -5.95 -15.41 -2.76
CA LEU A 33 -4.98 -15.13 -3.82
C LEU A 33 -4.62 -16.39 -4.62
N ARG A 34 -4.34 -16.20 -5.91
CA ARG A 34 -3.66 -17.22 -6.74
C ARG A 34 -2.18 -17.29 -6.36
N ASP A 35 -1.53 -18.42 -6.62
CA ASP A 35 -0.13 -18.65 -6.24
C ASP A 35 0.82 -17.54 -6.70
N TRP A 36 0.73 -17.14 -7.98
CA TRP A 36 1.57 -16.06 -8.51
C TRP A 36 1.27 -14.69 -7.88
N GLN A 37 0.02 -14.44 -7.47
CA GLN A 37 -0.33 -13.20 -6.78
C GLN A 37 0.23 -13.20 -5.36
N LEU A 38 0.16 -14.35 -4.68
CA LEU A 38 0.71 -14.54 -3.35
C LEU A 38 2.23 -14.37 -3.36
N ASP A 39 2.93 -14.92 -4.36
CA ASP A 39 4.37 -14.71 -4.57
C ASP A 39 4.68 -13.21 -4.63
N VAL A 40 4.03 -12.49 -5.54
CA VAL A 40 4.23 -11.03 -5.72
C VAL A 40 3.88 -10.24 -4.46
N VAL A 41 2.73 -10.50 -3.85
CA VAL A 41 2.27 -9.78 -2.65
C VAL A 41 3.22 -10.00 -1.48
N SER A 42 3.72 -11.22 -1.29
CA SER A 42 4.68 -11.52 -0.23
C SER A 42 6.02 -10.81 -0.44
N GLY A 43 6.52 -10.74 -1.68
CA GLY A 43 7.70 -9.95 -2.02
C GLY A 43 7.52 -8.45 -1.76
N ILE A 44 6.39 -7.86 -2.18
CA ILE A 44 6.07 -6.45 -1.91
C ILE A 44 6.04 -6.17 -0.40
N LEU A 45 5.44 -7.06 0.39
CA LEU A 45 5.37 -6.93 1.85
C LEU A 45 6.75 -7.04 2.51
N ASP A 46 7.67 -7.82 1.94
CA ASP A 46 9.09 -7.85 2.33
C ASP A 46 9.90 -6.66 1.78
N GLY A 47 9.29 -5.75 1.03
CA GLY A 47 9.92 -4.53 0.51
C GLY A 47 10.65 -4.72 -0.82
N GLU A 48 10.30 -5.74 -1.60
CA GLU A 48 10.86 -5.95 -2.93
C GLU A 48 10.18 -5.08 -3.99
N ASP A 49 10.99 -4.51 -4.89
CA ASP A 49 10.51 -3.85 -6.11
C ASP A 49 10.18 -4.91 -7.16
N VAL A 50 8.96 -4.86 -7.71
CA VAL A 50 8.45 -5.89 -8.62
C VAL A 50 7.99 -5.30 -9.95
N LEU A 51 8.29 -6.00 -11.05
CA LEU A 51 7.71 -5.76 -12.37
C LEU A 51 6.82 -6.93 -12.74
N VAL A 52 5.53 -6.66 -12.95
CA VAL A 52 4.53 -7.70 -13.25
C VAL A 52 3.91 -7.45 -14.62
N SER A 53 3.95 -8.47 -15.48
CA SER A 53 3.30 -8.47 -16.79
C SER A 53 2.31 -9.63 -16.86
N THR A 54 1.02 -9.32 -16.94
CA THR A 54 -0.08 -10.29 -16.97
C THR A 54 -1.13 -9.87 -17.98
N ALA A 55 -1.98 -10.81 -18.40
CA ALA A 55 -3.12 -10.49 -19.24
C ALA A 55 -4.11 -9.52 -18.55
N THR A 56 -4.85 -8.76 -19.34
CA THR A 56 -5.97 -7.97 -18.83
C THR A 56 -7.03 -8.89 -18.23
N GLY A 57 -7.61 -8.50 -17.09
CA GLY A 57 -8.59 -9.32 -16.37
C GLY A 57 -7.99 -10.38 -15.45
N ASP A 58 -6.66 -10.56 -15.45
CA ASP A 58 -6.01 -11.62 -14.66
C ASP A 58 -5.95 -11.33 -13.14
N GLY A 59 -6.49 -10.18 -12.70
CA GLY A 59 -6.56 -9.82 -11.29
C GLY A 59 -5.36 -9.02 -10.78
N LYS A 60 -4.63 -8.32 -11.66
CA LYS A 60 -3.49 -7.44 -11.27
C LYS A 60 -3.81 -6.37 -10.22
N SER A 61 -5.08 -6.03 -9.99
CA SER A 61 -5.41 -5.09 -8.92
C SER A 61 -5.17 -5.67 -7.52
N ALA A 62 -5.21 -7.00 -7.39
CA ALA A 62 -4.96 -7.68 -6.12
C ALA A 62 -3.53 -7.45 -5.63
N ILE A 63 -2.53 -7.40 -6.53
CA ILE A 63 -1.12 -7.33 -6.12
C ILE A 63 -0.73 -6.00 -5.47
N PHE A 64 -1.38 -4.88 -5.82
CA PHE A 64 -1.10 -3.58 -5.17
C PHE A 64 -2.07 -3.24 -4.03
N ALA A 65 -3.30 -3.77 -4.04
CA ALA A 65 -4.27 -3.50 -2.98
C ALA A 65 -4.08 -4.40 -1.75
N THR A 66 -3.69 -5.66 -1.95
CA THR A 66 -3.58 -6.64 -0.87
C THR A 66 -2.50 -6.31 0.16
N PRO A 67 -1.29 -5.84 -0.21
CA PRO A 67 -0.27 -5.46 0.78
C PRO A 67 -0.81 -4.43 1.80
N LEU A 68 -1.52 -3.41 1.33
CA LEU A 68 -2.12 -2.41 2.22
C LEU A 68 -3.22 -3.03 3.10
N LEU A 69 -4.09 -3.86 2.53
CA LEU A 69 -5.16 -4.53 3.27
C LEU A 69 -4.62 -5.43 4.39
N VAL A 70 -3.54 -6.17 4.11
CA VAL A 70 -2.85 -7.04 5.07
C VAL A 70 -2.30 -6.23 6.23
N LEU A 71 -1.54 -5.17 5.94
CA LEU A 71 -0.94 -4.33 6.98
C LEU A 71 -1.99 -3.60 7.83
N LEU A 72 -3.08 -3.12 7.22
CA LEU A 72 -4.19 -2.50 7.94
C LEU A 72 -4.90 -3.49 8.87
N GLU A 73 -5.12 -4.73 8.43
CA GLU A 73 -5.73 -5.76 9.26
C GLU A 73 -4.82 -6.17 10.43
N MET A 74 -3.51 -6.32 10.18
CA MET A 74 -2.54 -6.59 11.23
C MET A 74 -2.52 -5.49 12.30
N LYS A 75 -2.59 -4.22 11.89
CA LYS A 75 -2.71 -3.08 12.81
C LYS A 75 -4.01 -3.15 13.61
N ARG A 76 -5.14 -3.45 12.96
CA ARG A 76 -6.46 -3.52 13.58
C ARG A 76 -6.56 -4.62 14.65
N ALA A 77 -5.95 -5.77 14.41
CA ALA A 77 -5.99 -6.94 15.29
C ALA A 77 -4.59 -7.30 15.81
N ALA A 78 -3.88 -6.30 16.32
CA ALA A 78 -2.52 -6.46 16.86
C ALA A 78 -2.49 -7.58 17.92
N GLY A 79 -1.53 -8.51 17.77
CA GLY A 79 -1.37 -9.67 18.65
C GLY A 79 -2.12 -10.93 18.23
N TYR A 80 -3.03 -10.86 17.25
CA TYR A 80 -3.68 -12.06 16.69
C TYR A 80 -2.83 -12.79 15.64
N TYR A 81 -1.88 -12.07 15.03
CA TYR A 81 -1.01 -12.58 13.96
C TYR A 81 0.44 -12.78 14.42
N PRO A 82 1.22 -13.63 13.73
CA PRO A 82 2.66 -13.75 13.96
C PRO A 82 3.38 -12.41 13.84
N ARG A 83 4.55 -12.31 14.49
CA ARG A 83 5.41 -11.12 14.38
C ARG A 83 6.09 -11.05 13.02
N LEU A 84 5.40 -10.44 12.06
CA LEU A 84 5.86 -10.16 10.69
C LEU A 84 6.19 -8.66 10.53
N PRO A 85 7.04 -8.27 9.56
CA PRO A 85 7.37 -6.89 9.28
C PRO A 85 6.12 -6.06 8.99
N CYS A 86 5.99 -4.91 9.64
CA CYS A 86 4.84 -4.00 9.48
C CYS A 86 5.32 -2.57 9.27
N ARG A 87 4.46 -1.74 8.65
CA ARG A 87 4.64 -0.29 8.52
C ARG A 87 3.58 0.41 9.36
N GLU A 88 3.93 1.49 10.05
CA GLU A 88 3.01 2.22 10.94
C GLU A 88 3.10 3.73 10.69
N PRO A 89 2.01 4.38 10.21
CA PRO A 89 0.77 3.77 9.73
C PRO A 89 0.97 3.09 8.35
N PRO A 90 0.25 2.01 8.02
CA PRO A 90 0.26 1.44 6.68
C PRO A 90 -0.35 2.40 5.67
N MET A 91 0.43 2.77 4.64
CA MET A 91 -0.05 3.65 3.57
C MET A 91 0.48 3.22 2.21
N GLY A 92 -0.26 3.57 1.15
CA GLY A 92 0.06 3.21 -0.22
C GLY A 92 -0.33 4.31 -1.22
N ILE A 93 0.46 4.42 -2.28
CA ILE A 93 0.20 5.30 -3.42
C ILE A 93 0.02 4.42 -4.65
N VAL A 94 -1.02 4.70 -5.43
CA VAL A 94 -1.21 4.10 -6.75
C VAL A 94 -1.17 5.22 -7.78
N ILE A 95 -0.17 5.18 -8.64
CA ILE A 95 -0.06 6.14 -9.75
C ILE A 95 -0.88 5.58 -10.91
N THR A 96 -1.90 6.32 -11.35
CA THR A 96 -2.80 5.88 -12.44
C THR A 96 -2.86 6.94 -13.54
N PRO A 97 -2.76 6.55 -14.83
CA PRO A 97 -2.78 7.52 -15.92
C PRO A 97 -4.16 8.11 -16.21
N THR A 98 -5.25 7.53 -15.68
CA THR A 98 -6.61 8.00 -15.96
C THR A 98 -7.45 8.13 -14.70
N LYS A 99 -8.24 9.21 -14.64
CA LYS A 99 -9.20 9.46 -13.56
C LYS A 99 -10.20 8.33 -13.37
N GLY A 100 -10.68 7.73 -14.48
CA GLY A 100 -11.60 6.60 -14.44
C GLY A 100 -11.01 5.37 -13.75
N LEU A 101 -9.72 5.09 -13.98
CA LEU A 101 -9.04 3.99 -13.30
C LEU A 101 -8.85 4.29 -11.80
N ALA A 102 -8.44 5.52 -11.44
CA ALA A 102 -8.35 5.94 -10.05
C ALA A 102 -9.68 5.76 -9.30
N ALA A 103 -10.78 6.23 -9.90
CA ALA A 103 -12.13 6.12 -9.33
C ALA A 103 -12.55 4.66 -9.12
N ASN A 104 -12.27 3.78 -10.08
CA ASN A 104 -12.56 2.35 -9.95
C ASN A 104 -11.78 1.69 -8.81
N ILE A 105 -10.50 2.04 -8.64
CA ILE A 105 -9.66 1.53 -7.54
C ILE A 105 -10.17 2.03 -6.19
N VAL A 106 -10.45 3.33 -6.07
CA VAL A 106 -11.00 3.94 -4.85
C VAL A 106 -12.32 3.28 -4.47
N PHE A 107 -13.24 3.11 -5.44
CA PHE A 107 -14.51 2.42 -5.22
C PHE A 107 -14.31 0.99 -4.73
N GLY A 108 -13.45 0.22 -5.40
CA GLY A 108 -13.20 -1.18 -5.07
C GLY A 108 -12.64 -1.37 -3.66
N ILE A 109 -11.60 -0.60 -3.29
CA ILE A 109 -10.97 -0.76 -1.97
C ILE A 109 -11.84 -0.18 -0.84
N SER A 110 -12.67 0.83 -1.12
CA SER A 110 -13.61 1.38 -0.14
C SER A 110 -14.66 0.36 0.27
N ARG A 111 -15.11 -0.52 -0.63
CA ARG A 111 -16.01 -1.65 -0.30
C ARG A 111 -15.37 -2.65 0.66
N LEU A 112 -14.04 -2.69 0.75
CA LEU A 112 -13.29 -3.51 1.71
C LEU A 112 -13.05 -2.79 3.05
N GLY A 113 -13.62 -1.59 3.22
CA GLY A 113 -13.51 -0.78 4.43
C GLY A 113 -12.22 0.03 4.53
N VAL A 114 -11.48 0.20 3.43
CA VAL A 114 -10.26 1.03 3.41
C VAL A 114 -10.61 2.43 2.91
N ARG A 115 -10.27 3.47 3.68
CA ARG A 115 -10.39 4.85 3.20
C ARG A 115 -9.41 5.08 2.05
N ALA A 116 -9.91 5.59 0.93
CA ALA A 116 -9.10 5.89 -0.25
C ALA A 116 -9.58 7.16 -0.95
N ILE A 117 -8.67 7.86 -1.63
CA ILE A 117 -9.00 9.10 -2.37
C ILE A 117 -8.31 9.12 -3.73
N ALA A 118 -9.01 9.68 -4.74
CA ALA A 118 -8.41 10.03 -6.02
C ALA A 118 -7.93 11.49 -5.94
N TYR A 119 -6.61 11.69 -5.91
CA TYR A 119 -5.98 13.00 -5.94
C TYR A 119 -5.89 13.48 -7.39
N CYS A 120 -6.98 14.09 -7.87
CA CYS A 120 -7.07 14.64 -9.22
C CYS A 120 -7.77 16.01 -9.20
N SER A 121 -7.67 16.77 -10.29
CA SER A 121 -8.15 18.16 -10.34
C SER A 121 -9.64 18.34 -9.97
N GLU A 122 -10.50 17.37 -10.28
CA GLU A 122 -11.93 17.42 -9.94
C GLU A 122 -12.15 17.35 -8.43
N VAL A 123 -11.57 16.35 -7.76
CA VAL A 123 -11.66 16.19 -6.29
C VAL A 123 -11.05 17.40 -5.59
N LEU A 124 -9.92 17.92 -6.09
CA LEU A 124 -9.30 19.13 -5.54
C LEU A 124 -10.17 20.37 -5.73
N THR A 125 -10.85 20.50 -6.88
CA THR A 125 -11.75 21.62 -7.14
C THR A 125 -12.97 21.59 -6.22
N GLU A 126 -13.59 20.43 -6.03
CA GLU A 126 -14.72 20.29 -5.11
C GLU A 126 -14.32 20.51 -3.64
N ALA A 127 -13.15 20.02 -3.24
CA ALA A 127 -12.63 20.27 -1.90
C ALA A 127 -12.40 21.77 -1.64
N ARG A 128 -11.88 22.51 -2.62
CA ARG A 128 -11.68 23.96 -2.52
C ARG A 128 -12.99 24.71 -2.30
N LYS A 129 -14.10 24.29 -2.93
CA LYS A 129 -15.43 24.90 -2.73
C LYS A 129 -15.92 24.79 -1.28
N THR A 130 -15.45 23.78 -0.55
CA THR A 130 -15.80 23.53 0.86
C THR A 130 -14.71 23.94 1.84
N GLY A 131 -13.64 24.61 1.36
CA GLY A 131 -12.50 25.02 2.17
C GLY A 131 -11.60 23.88 2.65
N ARG A 132 -11.82 22.64 2.18
CA ARG A 132 -11.02 21.48 2.55
C ARG A 132 -9.65 21.51 1.88
N GLN A 133 -8.63 21.18 2.65
CA GLN A 133 -7.24 21.07 2.16
C GLN A 133 -6.86 19.60 2.12
N ILE A 134 -7.19 18.93 1.01
CA ILE A 134 -7.00 17.47 0.85
C ILE A 134 -5.56 17.04 1.11
N TRP A 135 -4.57 17.83 0.69
CA TRP A 135 -3.17 17.51 0.93
C TRP A 135 -2.82 17.41 2.43
N ARG A 136 -3.49 18.19 3.31
CA ARG A 136 -3.29 18.11 4.76
C ARG A 136 -3.86 16.83 5.33
N GLU A 137 -5.06 16.44 4.87
CA GLU A 137 -5.69 15.17 5.27
C GLU A 137 -4.80 13.99 4.84
N ILE A 138 -4.29 14.03 3.61
CA ILE A 138 -3.34 13.02 3.13
C ILE A 138 -2.08 13.01 3.98
N ALA A 139 -1.44 14.17 4.21
CA ALA A 139 -0.23 14.27 5.02
C ALA A 139 -0.43 13.78 6.47
N ALA A 140 -1.63 13.95 7.03
CA ALA A 140 -2.01 13.45 8.35
C ALA A 140 -2.26 11.92 8.39
N GLY A 141 -2.27 11.25 7.24
CA GLY A 141 -2.54 9.82 7.13
C GLY A 141 -4.03 9.46 7.15
N ASP A 142 -4.92 10.42 6.85
CA ASP A 142 -6.36 10.14 6.79
C ASP A 142 -6.77 9.26 5.61
N TRP A 143 -5.90 9.16 4.61
CA TRP A 143 -6.14 8.41 3.40
C TRP A 143 -5.05 7.34 3.22
N PRO A 144 -5.21 6.14 3.81
CA PRO A 144 -4.24 5.05 3.67
C PRO A 144 -3.94 4.65 2.23
N LEU A 145 -4.88 4.85 1.30
CA LEU A 145 -4.63 4.72 -0.13
C LEU A 145 -4.89 6.05 -0.84
N VAL A 146 -3.88 6.51 -1.60
CA VAL A 146 -4.03 7.65 -2.51
C VAL A 146 -3.79 7.19 -3.93
N CYS A 147 -4.81 7.33 -4.78
CA CYS A 147 -4.64 7.22 -6.22
C CYS A 147 -4.29 8.59 -6.77
N ILE A 148 -3.16 8.73 -7.46
CA ILE A 148 -2.68 10.01 -8.00
C ILE A 148 -2.41 9.87 -9.50
N ASP A 149 -2.72 10.92 -10.25
CA ASP A 149 -2.35 11.06 -11.65
C ASP A 149 -0.91 11.63 -11.77
N PRO A 150 -0.14 11.24 -12.81
CA PRO A 150 1.28 11.60 -12.90
C PRO A 150 1.56 13.10 -12.84
N GLU A 151 0.67 13.92 -13.37
CA GLU A 151 0.79 15.39 -13.41
C GLU A 151 0.83 16.05 -12.02
N HIS A 152 0.23 15.43 -10.98
CA HIS A 152 0.22 16.00 -9.64
C HIS A 152 1.39 15.51 -8.76
N LEU A 153 2.22 14.57 -9.24
CA LEU A 153 3.40 14.10 -8.51
C LEU A 153 4.48 15.17 -8.32
N THR A 154 4.50 16.17 -9.20
CA THR A 154 5.46 17.30 -9.15
C THR A 154 4.87 18.55 -8.52
N ALA A 155 3.63 18.48 -8.02
CA ALA A 155 2.99 19.61 -7.36
C ALA A 155 3.60 19.85 -5.98
N LYS A 156 3.73 21.12 -5.57
CA LYS A 156 4.25 21.51 -4.25
C LYS A 156 3.52 20.82 -3.10
N ASP A 157 2.21 20.65 -3.21
CA ASP A 157 1.41 19.95 -2.18
C ASP A 157 1.89 18.50 -1.98
N TRP A 158 2.38 17.85 -3.04
CA TRP A 158 2.89 16.47 -2.99
C TRP A 158 4.24 16.37 -2.27
N GLU A 159 5.10 17.39 -2.42
CA GLU A 159 6.35 17.49 -1.63
C GLU A 159 6.04 17.58 -0.13
N HIS A 160 4.99 18.30 0.27
CA HIS A 160 4.57 18.39 1.66
C HIS A 160 4.02 17.06 2.19
N ILE A 161 3.24 16.35 1.37
CA ILE A 161 2.71 15.02 1.70
C ILE A 161 3.85 14.02 1.92
N THR A 162 4.75 13.89 0.95
CA THR A 162 5.86 12.93 1.00
C THR A 162 6.91 13.30 2.05
N GLY A 163 6.99 14.57 2.44
CA GLY A 163 7.80 15.05 3.54
C GLY A 163 7.21 14.81 4.93
N ALA A 164 5.95 14.40 5.07
CA ALA A 164 5.34 14.10 6.37
C ALA A 164 5.84 12.76 6.93
N ASP A 165 6.00 12.68 8.25
CA ASP A 165 6.59 11.52 8.92
C ASP A 165 5.81 10.22 8.66
N ALA A 166 4.48 10.30 8.60
CA ALA A 166 3.63 9.16 8.26
C ALA A 166 4.04 8.55 6.91
N TRP A 167 4.29 9.39 5.88
CA TRP A 167 4.59 8.94 4.52
C TRP A 167 6.04 8.52 4.34
N ARG A 168 6.99 9.18 5.00
CA ARG A 168 8.42 8.81 4.94
C ARG A 168 8.66 7.37 5.37
N ALA A 169 7.98 6.89 6.42
CA ALA A 169 8.07 5.51 6.88
C ALA A 169 7.57 4.48 5.86
N ASN A 170 6.77 4.89 4.87
CA ASN A 170 6.23 4.02 3.83
C ASN A 170 6.99 4.13 2.50
N ILE A 171 7.61 5.27 2.22
CA ILE A 171 8.26 5.58 0.92
C ILE A 171 9.79 5.45 0.99
N SER A 172 10.41 5.75 2.14
CA SER A 172 11.86 6.00 2.23
C SER A 172 12.70 4.82 2.75
N ASP A 173 12.13 3.63 2.94
CA ASP A 173 12.87 2.47 3.44
C ASP A 173 13.71 1.72 2.37
N SER A 174 13.83 2.30 1.16
CA SER A 174 14.70 1.79 0.08
C SER A 174 16.11 2.42 0.05
N LEU A 175 16.47 3.31 0.98
CA LEU A 175 17.81 3.94 1.04
C LEU A 175 18.72 3.46 2.18
N GLY A 176 18.38 2.33 2.81
CA GLY A 176 19.19 1.66 3.84
C GLY A 176 20.10 0.53 3.34
N ARG A 177 20.33 0.39 2.01
CA ARG A 177 21.40 -0.50 1.52
C ARG A 177 22.72 0.24 1.61
N GLY A 178 23.45 0.00 2.71
CA GLY A 178 24.80 0.49 2.91
C GLY A 178 25.69 0.13 1.72
N HIS A 179 26.00 1.13 0.90
CA HIS A 179 27.20 1.11 0.08
C HIS A 179 28.30 1.66 0.98
N ASP A 180 28.96 0.75 1.70
CA ASP A 180 30.19 1.04 2.42
C ASP A 180 31.24 1.40 1.37
N ARG A 181 31.38 2.70 1.09
CA ARG A 181 32.57 3.25 0.46
C ARG A 181 33.56 3.56 1.57
N SER A 182 34.20 2.50 2.08
CA SER A 182 35.48 2.64 2.74
C SER A 182 36.50 3.09 1.68
N HIS A 183 36.76 4.39 1.62
CA HIS A 183 38.02 4.89 1.07
C HIS A 183 39.15 4.51 2.04
N SER A 184 40.09 3.73 1.53
CA SER A 184 41.49 3.67 1.95
C SER A 184 42.31 3.37 0.71
#